data_AF-L9WSR8-F1
#
_entry.id   AF-L9WSR8-F1
#
_cell.length_a   1.000
_cell.length_b   1.000
_cell.length_c   1.000
_cell.angle_alpha   90.00
_cell.angle_beta   90.00
_cell.angle_gamma   90.00
#
_symmetry.space_group_name_H-M   'P 1'
#
loop_
_entity.id
_entity.type
_entity.pdbx_description
1 polymer ?
#
loop_
_entity_poly.entity_id
_entity_poly.type
_entity_poly.pdbx_seq_one_letter_code
_entity_poly.pdbx_strand_id
1 'polypeptide(L)'
;MWPSRTNTETVTCLACGDEVTRSKAREYDKHGDRWDRDDKEFEHLCKSCHDELCHYPRDELEDVLVESRAGETSQTAFLSTYLETVEERYGTLEEES
;
A
#
# COMPACT_ATOMS: atom_id res chain seq x y z
N MET A 1 -34.63 20.03 -20.96
CA MET A 1 -34.53 19.47 -19.59
C MET A 1 -33.55 18.31 -19.65
N TRP A 2 -32.29 18.52 -19.25
CA TRP A 2 -31.34 17.42 -19.12
C TRP A 2 -31.63 16.68 -17.80
N PRO A 3 -31.79 15.36 -17.81
CA PRO A 3 -31.90 14.63 -16.56
C PRO A 3 -30.52 14.66 -15.89
N SER A 4 -30.42 15.35 -14.76
CA SER A 4 -29.28 15.26 -13.85
C SER A 4 -29.19 13.83 -13.35
N ARG A 5 -28.51 12.97 -14.11
CA ARG A 5 -28.08 11.66 -13.64
C ARG A 5 -26.95 11.89 -12.66
N THR A 6 -27.28 12.29 -11.44
CA THR A 6 -26.39 12.08 -10.31
C THR A 6 -26.42 10.57 -10.03
N ASN A 7 -25.76 9.81 -10.90
CA ASN A 7 -25.41 8.45 -10.57
C ASN A 7 -24.39 8.59 -9.46
N THR A 8 -24.85 8.50 -8.21
CA THR A 8 -23.97 8.45 -7.04
C THR A 8 -23.33 7.07 -7.07
N GLU A 9 -22.42 6.88 -8.01
CA GLU A 9 -21.65 5.66 -8.15
C GLU A 9 -20.92 5.45 -6.82
N THR A 10 -21.18 4.29 -6.22
CA THR A 10 -20.57 3.85 -4.97
C THR A 10 -19.45 2.87 -5.29
N VAL A 11 -18.43 2.89 -4.45
CA VAL A 11 -17.32 1.96 -4.47
C VAL A 11 -17.17 1.37 -3.08
N THR A 12 -16.75 0.11 -3.02
CA THR A 12 -16.49 -0.58 -1.76
C THR A 12 -15.07 -0.26 -1.31
N CYS A 13 -14.91 0.18 -0.06
CA CYS A 13 -13.61 0.36 0.55
C CYS A 13 -12.91 -1.01 0.66
N LEU A 14 -11.73 -1.16 0.05
CA LEU A 14 -10.97 -2.41 0.11
C LEU A 14 -10.57 -2.82 1.54
N ALA A 15 -10.31 -1.84 2.42
CA ALA A 15 -9.82 -2.10 3.76
C ALA A 15 -10.93 -2.51 4.76
N CYS A 16 -12.06 -1.78 4.78
CA CYS A 16 -13.14 -2.02 5.75
C CYS A 16 -14.40 -2.65 5.16
N GLY A 17 -14.55 -2.69 3.84
CA GLY A 17 -15.74 -3.20 3.17
C GLY A 17 -16.92 -2.24 3.08
N ASP A 18 -16.82 -1.03 3.65
CA ASP A 18 -17.91 -0.05 3.61
C ASP A 18 -18.13 0.50 2.20
N GLU A 19 -19.39 0.69 1.82
CA GLU A 19 -19.74 1.40 0.58
C GLU A 19 -19.64 2.91 0.79
N VAL A 20 -18.83 3.57 -0.05
CA VAL A 20 -18.68 5.02 -0.07
C VAL A 20 -18.99 5.58 -1.44
N THR A 21 -19.51 6.81 -1.48
CA THR A 21 -19.68 7.52 -2.76
C THR A 21 -18.31 7.71 -3.42
N ARG A 22 -18.19 7.46 -4.72
CA ARG A 22 -16.93 7.61 -5.47
C ARG A 22 -16.25 8.97 -5.27
N SER A 23 -17.04 10.03 -5.06
CA SER A 23 -16.52 11.39 -4.79
C SER A 23 -15.84 11.56 -3.42
N LYS A 24 -16.10 10.66 -2.48
CA LYS A 24 -15.50 10.64 -1.14
C LYS A 24 -14.42 9.57 -0.97
N ALA A 25 -14.32 8.65 -1.93
CA ALA A 25 -13.28 7.64 -1.94
C ALA A 25 -11.89 8.24 -2.24
N ARG A 26 -10.86 7.50 -1.87
CA ARG A 26 -9.45 7.77 -2.22
C ARG A 26 -8.94 6.61 -3.05
N GLU A 27 -8.22 6.93 -4.12
CA GLU A 27 -7.53 5.93 -4.91
C GLU A 27 -6.40 5.32 -4.07
N TYR A 28 -6.28 4.01 -4.13
CA TYR A 28 -5.24 3.23 -3.51
C TYR A 28 -4.41 2.56 -4.59
N ASP A 29 -3.13 2.94 -4.66
CA ASP A 29 -2.13 2.22 -5.45
C ASP A 29 -1.44 1.20 -4.55
N LYS A 30 -1.63 -0.09 -4.86
CA LYS A 30 -1.02 -1.21 -4.14
C LYS A 30 0.50 -1.21 -4.22
N HIS A 31 1.08 -0.68 -5.30
CA HIS A 31 2.52 -0.54 -5.50
C HIS A 31 3.09 0.69 -4.79
N GLY A 32 2.24 1.59 -4.27
CA GLY A 32 2.68 2.79 -3.55
C GLY A 32 3.18 3.92 -4.46
N ASP A 33 3.00 3.80 -5.77
CA ASP A 33 3.36 4.83 -6.74
C ASP A 33 2.20 5.80 -6.98
N ARG A 34 2.28 6.97 -6.35
CA ARG A 34 1.24 8.01 -6.44
C ARG A 34 1.31 8.83 -7.74
N TRP A 35 2.39 8.73 -8.50
CA TRP A 35 2.69 9.68 -9.57
C TRP A 35 2.35 9.13 -10.95
N ASP A 36 2.64 7.85 -11.21
CA ASP A 36 2.28 7.22 -12.48
C ASP A 36 0.83 6.72 -12.45
N ARG A 37 0.06 7.10 -13.48
CA ARG A 37 -1.35 6.72 -13.65
C ARG A 37 -1.61 5.99 -14.97
N ASP A 38 -0.59 5.79 -15.81
CA ASP A 38 -0.76 5.16 -17.11
C ASP A 38 -0.98 3.65 -16.95
N ASP A 39 -1.99 3.10 -17.65
CA ASP A 39 -2.36 1.68 -17.64
C ASP A 39 -2.65 1.06 -16.25
N LYS A 40 -3.01 1.89 -15.25
CA LYS A 40 -3.37 1.44 -13.89
C LYS A 40 -4.86 1.53 -13.61
N GLU A 41 -5.40 0.46 -13.01
CA GLU A 41 -6.71 0.45 -12.37
C GLU A 41 -6.53 0.60 -10.85
N PHE A 42 -7.14 1.62 -10.25
CA PHE A 42 -7.02 1.90 -8.83
C PHE A 42 -8.12 1.25 -8.00
N GLU A 43 -7.73 0.70 -6.86
CA GLU A 43 -8.66 0.30 -5.82
C GLU A 43 -9.07 1.53 -4.99
N HIS A 44 -10.13 1.41 -4.20
CA HIS A 44 -10.72 2.55 -3.51
C HIS A 44 -10.79 2.33 -2.00
N LEU A 45 -10.50 3.39 -1.25
CA LEU A 45 -10.58 3.41 0.20
C LEU A 45 -11.49 4.54 0.68
N CYS A 46 -12.16 4.33 1.81
CA CYS A 46 -12.78 5.43 2.53
C CYS A 46 -11.70 6.35 3.11
N LYS A 47 -12.07 7.60 3.42
CA LYS A 47 -11.12 8.60 3.91
C LYS A 47 -10.36 8.13 5.17
N SER A 48 -11.06 7.55 6.14
CA SER A 48 -10.42 7.11 7.39
C SER A 48 -9.38 6.02 7.14
N CYS A 49 -9.72 4.97 6.39
CA CYS A 49 -8.76 3.91 6.10
C CYS A 49 -7.57 4.42 5.28
N HIS A 50 -7.79 5.34 4.34
CA HIS A 50 -6.70 5.97 3.60
C HIS A 50 -5.78 6.78 4.53
N ASP A 51 -6.34 7.56 5.46
CA ASP A 51 -5.57 8.42 6.37
C ASP A 51 -4.70 7.60 7.36
N GLU A 52 -5.04 6.34 7.61
CA GLU A 52 -4.28 5.40 8.47
C GLU A 52 -3.16 4.65 7.72
N LEU A 53 -3.07 4.77 6.39
CA LEU A 53 -2.09 4.05 5.60
C LEU A 53 -0.68 4.66 5.66
N CYS A 54 0.31 3.78 5.58
CA CYS A 54 1.66 4.16 5.21
C CYS A 54 1.71 4.57 3.73
N HIS A 55 2.15 5.80 3.45
CA HIS A 55 2.28 6.36 2.10
C HIS A 55 3.72 6.34 1.56
N TYR A 56 4.63 5.64 2.22
CA TYR A 56 5.98 5.47 1.69
C TYR A 56 5.96 4.52 0.47
N PRO A 57 6.85 4.75 -0.52
CA PRO A 57 7.02 3.84 -1.64
C PRO A 57 7.28 2.42 -1.16
N ARG A 58 6.77 1.42 -1.90
CA ARG A 58 6.92 0.00 -1.58
C ARG A 58 7.85 -0.74 -2.54
N ASP A 59 8.63 0.01 -3.32
CA ASP A 59 9.60 -0.55 -4.23
C ASP A 59 10.52 -1.53 -3.49
N GLU A 60 10.70 -2.72 -4.05
CA GLU A 60 11.55 -3.81 -3.53
C GLU A 60 11.13 -4.41 -2.17
N LEU A 61 10.18 -3.82 -1.45
CA LEU A 61 9.78 -4.26 -0.11
C LEU A 61 9.26 -5.70 -0.11
N GLU A 62 8.34 -6.03 -1.03
CA GLU A 62 7.78 -7.39 -1.12
C GLU A 62 8.86 -8.43 -1.38
N ASP A 63 9.80 -8.13 -2.28
CA ASP A 63 10.90 -9.04 -2.60
C ASP A 63 11.79 -9.30 -1.39
N VAL A 64 12.11 -8.25 -0.61
CA VAL A 64 12.87 -8.39 0.64
C VAL A 64 12.10 -9.22 1.68
N LEU A 65 10.78 -9.03 1.81
CA LEU A 65 9.97 -9.78 2.76
C LEU A 65 9.86 -11.26 2.41
N VAL A 66 9.71 -11.58 1.11
CA VAL A 66 9.68 -12.96 0.59
C VAL A 66 11.04 -13.63 0.79
N GLU A 67 12.13 -12.96 0.45
CA GLU A 67 13.49 -13.48 0.69
C GLU A 67 13.74 -13.75 2.18
N SER A 68 13.26 -12.86 3.04
CA SER A 68 13.36 -12.98 4.50
C SER A 68 12.38 -14.00 5.10
N ARG A 69 11.53 -14.63 4.28
CA ARG A 69 10.52 -15.61 4.71
C ARG A 69 9.55 -15.08 5.76
N ALA A 70 9.11 -13.83 5.59
CA ALA A 70 8.16 -13.18 6.49
C ALA A 70 6.89 -14.03 6.67
N GLY A 71 6.52 -14.33 7.92
CA GLY A 71 5.33 -15.13 8.24
C GLY A 71 5.50 -16.66 8.12
N GLU A 72 6.62 -17.13 7.55
CA GLU A 72 6.93 -18.57 7.44
C GLU A 72 7.90 -19.06 8.53
N THR A 73 8.64 -18.15 9.15
CA THR A 73 9.62 -18.44 10.21
C THR A 73 9.30 -17.69 11.50
N SER A 74 10.06 -17.98 12.56
CA SER A 74 9.94 -17.23 13.82
C SER A 74 10.33 -15.78 13.61
N GLN A 75 9.74 -14.87 14.39
CA GLN A 75 10.03 -13.43 14.28
C GLN A 75 11.53 -13.13 14.41
N THR A 76 12.24 -13.80 15.32
CA THR A 76 13.69 -13.63 15.49
C THR A 76 14.48 -14.06 14.26
N ALA A 77 14.13 -15.19 13.65
CA ALA A 77 14.79 -15.67 12.43
C ALA A 77 14.50 -14.73 11.24
N PHE A 78 13.25 -14.29 11.10
CA PHE A 78 12.86 -13.31 10.09
C PHE A 78 13.68 -12.02 10.22
N LEU A 79 13.74 -11.44 11.43
CA LEU A 79 14.45 -10.18 11.65
C LEU A 79 15.95 -10.30 11.37
N SER A 80 16.57 -11.43 11.70
CA SER A 80 17.98 -11.68 11.40
C SER A 80 18.24 -11.70 9.90
N THR A 81 17.46 -12.46 9.13
CA THR A 81 17.61 -12.54 7.67
C THR A 81 17.23 -11.22 6.99
N TYR A 82 16.22 -10.52 7.48
CA TYR A 82 15.83 -9.21 6.96
C TYR A 82 16.95 -8.19 7.09
N LEU A 83 17.57 -8.07 8.28
CA LEU A 83 18.67 -7.15 8.49
C LEU A 83 19.87 -7.48 7.60
N GLU A 84 20.25 -8.76 7.50
CA GLU A 84 21.30 -9.22 6.60
C GLU A 84 21.00 -8.86 5.13
N THR A 85 19.78 -9.15 4.66
CA THR A 85 19.34 -8.85 3.28
C THR A 85 19.38 -7.34 2.99
N VAL A 86 18.93 -6.53 3.95
CA VAL A 86 18.93 -5.07 3.81
C VAL A 86 20.37 -4.53 3.82
N GLU A 87 21.24 -5.02 4.69
CA GLU A 87 22.65 -4.62 4.72
C GLU A 87 23.39 -5.01 3.43
N GLU A 88 23.13 -6.20 2.89
CA GLU A 88 23.73 -6.63 1.62
C GLU A 88 23.28 -5.79 0.42
N ARG A 89 22.00 -5.41 0.38
CA ARG A 89 21.42 -4.66 -0.76
C ARG A 89 21.69 -3.16 -0.71
N TYR A 90 21.58 -2.56 0.47
CA TYR A 90 21.57 -1.11 0.62
C TYR A 90 22.78 -0.58 1.41
N GLY A 91 23.65 -1.47 1.90
CA GLY A 91 24.76 -1.14 2.79
C GLY A 91 24.34 -1.12 4.26
N THR A 92 25.31 -0.95 5.15
CA THR A 92 25.07 -0.87 6.60
C THR A 92 24.03 0.22 6.89
N LEU A 93 22.98 -0.17 7.61
CA LEU A 93 21.99 0.78 8.12
C LEU A 93 22.67 1.69 9.15
N GLU A 94 23.07 2.88 8.74
CA GLU A 94 23.63 3.87 9.66
C GLU A 94 22.54 4.39 10.60
N GLU A 95 22.61 4.05 11.88
CA GLU A 95 22.10 4.95 12.93
C GLU A 95 23.13 6.07 13.13
N GLU A 96 23.06 7.14 12.33
CA GLU A 96 23.69 8.40 12.72
C GLU A 96 22.86 9.09 13.81
N SER A 97 23.14 8.69 15.07
CA SER A 97 22.91 9.39 16.36
C SER A 97 21.48 9.64 16.88
#